data_AF-A0A2V7JJJ7-F1
#
_entry.id   AF-A0A2V7JJJ7-F1
#
_cell.length_a   1.000
_cell.length_b   1.000
_cell.length_c   1.000
_cell.angle_alpha   90.00
_cell.angle_beta   90.00
_cell.angle_gamma   90.00
#
_symmetry.space_group_name_H-M   'P 1'
#
loop_
_entity.id
_entity.type
_entity.pdbx_description
1 polymer ?
#
loop_
_entity_poly.entity_id
_entity_poly.type
_entity_poly.pdbx_seq_one_letter_code
_entity_poly.pdbx_strand_id
1 'polypeptide(L)'
;MNFTISRTQKLIIAGVVILPLILFTLYTWATLSYTYSSGDRAGYVQKFSRKGWLCKTWEGEMAVITTAATMQEKFYFTVKNDAVAARINDTLGKRVALTYKQH
;
A
#
# COMPACT_ATOMS: atom_id res chain seq x y z
N MET A 1 -27.79 41.58 7.28
CA MET A 1 -26.58 41.59 8.14
C MET A 1 -25.38 41.26 7.27
N ASN A 2 -24.60 42.28 6.88
CA ASN A 2 -23.39 42.07 6.08
C ASN A 2 -22.22 41.82 7.05
N PHE A 3 -21.83 40.56 7.22
CA PHE A 3 -20.62 40.21 7.95
C PHE A 3 -19.41 40.62 7.12
N THR A 4 -18.81 41.77 7.44
CA THR A 4 -17.54 42.21 6.85
C THR A 4 -16.40 41.46 7.52
N ILE A 5 -16.03 40.31 6.96
CA ILE A 5 -14.92 39.49 7.47
C ILE A 5 -13.60 40.27 7.31
N SER A 6 -12.96 40.59 8.43
CA SER A 6 -11.68 41.29 8.50
C SER A 6 -10.53 40.46 7.89
N ARG A 7 -9.48 41.12 7.38
CA ARG A 7 -8.28 40.47 6.80
C ARG A 7 -7.68 39.40 7.72
N THR A 8 -7.66 39.64 9.03
CA THR A 8 -7.16 38.70 10.04
C THR A 8 -8.08 37.48 10.21
N GLN A 9 -9.40 37.66 10.16
CA GLN A 9 -10.37 36.56 10.24
C GLN A 9 -10.30 35.65 9.00
N LYS A 10 -10.06 36.21 7.81
CA LYS A 10 -9.82 35.41 6.60
C LYS A 10 -8.55 34.55 6.71
N LEU A 11 -7.49 35.10 7.28
CA LEU A 11 -6.23 34.37 7.52
C LEU A 11 -6.40 33.27 8.57
N ILE A 12 -7.18 33.51 9.64
CA ILE A 12 -7.46 32.50 10.67
C ILE A 12 -8.30 31.35 10.09
N ILE A 13 -9.35 31.66 9.32
CA ILE A 13 -10.17 30.63 8.66
C ILE A 13 -9.33 29.84 7.65
N ALA A 14 -8.49 30.50 6.86
CA ALA A 14 -7.55 29.83 5.96
C ALA A 14 -6.58 28.94 6.73
N GLY A 15 -6.02 29.41 7.86
CA GLY A 15 -5.14 28.61 8.72
C GLY A 15 -5.83 27.37 9.28
N VAL A 16 -7.07 27.50 9.77
CA VAL A 16 -7.85 26.37 10.32
C VAL A 16 -8.15 25.29 9.27
N VAL A 17 -8.27 25.66 7.99
CA VAL A 17 -8.52 24.70 6.89
C VAL A 17 -7.22 24.16 6.31
N ILE A 18 -6.21 24.99 6.15
CA ILE A 18 -4.93 24.62 5.50
C ILE A 18 -4.07 23.80 6.45
N LEU A 19 -4.06 24.09 7.75
CA LEU A 19 -3.27 23.36 8.73
C LEU A 19 -3.59 21.86 8.78
N PRO A 20 -4.85 21.40 8.89
CA PRO A 20 -5.15 19.96 8.88
C PRO A 20 -4.84 19.32 7.53
N LEU A 21 -4.98 20.03 6.41
CA LEU A 21 -4.58 19.54 5.09
C LEU A 21 -3.07 19.29 5.03
N ILE A 22 -2.26 20.23 5.50
CA ILE A 22 -0.81 20.09 5.57
C ILE A 22 -0.43 18.92 6.48
N LEU A 23 -1.00 18.84 7.68
CA LEU A 23 -0.75 17.74 8.61
C LEU A 23 -1.11 16.38 8.00
N PHE A 24 -2.24 16.29 7.30
CA PHE A 24 -2.65 15.06 6.61
C PHE A 24 -1.68 14.67 5.49
N THR A 25 -1.23 15.64 4.67
CA THR A 25 -0.23 15.37 3.61
C THR A 25 1.12 14.93 4.18
N LEU A 26 1.60 15.56 5.26
CA LEU A 26 2.83 15.17 5.94
C LEU A 26 2.70 13.79 6.58
N TYR A 27 1.57 13.51 7.23
CA TYR A 27 1.31 12.22 7.85
C TYR A 27 1.30 11.08 6.83
N THR A 28 0.54 11.23 5.74
CA THR A 28 0.51 10.21 4.67
C THR A 28 1.87 10.03 4.02
N TRP A 29 2.62 11.11 3.80
CA TRP A 29 3.97 11.02 3.25
C TRP A 29 4.94 10.26 4.20
N ALA A 30 4.87 10.54 5.50
CA ALA A 30 5.70 9.88 6.50
C ALA A 30 5.38 8.38 6.61
N THR A 31 4.10 8.00 6.65
CA THR A 31 3.70 6.58 6.76
C THR A 31 4.04 5.78 5.51
N LEU A 32 3.88 6.34 4.31
CA LEU A 32 4.26 5.68 3.06
C LEU A 32 5.78 5.55 2.87
N SER A 33 6.57 6.40 3.52
CA SER A 33 8.03 6.41 3.39
C SER A 33 8.72 5.51 4.42
N TYR A 34 8.18 5.42 5.64
CA TYR A 34 8.75 4.57 6.68
C TYR A 34 8.45 3.10 6.37
N THR A 35 9.44 2.22 6.55
CA THR A 35 9.24 0.76 6.43
C THR A 35 9.20 0.21 7.83
N TYR A 36 8.01 -0.15 8.32
CA TYR A 36 7.81 -0.72 9.65
C TYR A 36 8.42 -2.12 9.77
N SER A 37 8.30 -2.95 8.73
CA SER A 37 8.80 -4.32 8.74
C SER A 37 9.29 -4.73 7.36
N SER A 38 10.35 -5.53 7.32
CA SER A 38 10.85 -6.14 6.09
C SER A 38 11.21 -7.59 6.35
N GLY A 39 10.95 -8.47 5.39
CA GLY A 39 11.31 -9.87 5.51
C GLY A 39 11.07 -10.64 4.22
N ASP A 40 11.30 -11.95 4.29
CA ASP A 40 11.15 -12.86 3.16
C ASP A 40 10.03 -13.87 3.44
N ARG A 41 9.21 -14.16 2.44
CA ARG A 41 8.23 -15.25 2.48
C ARG A 41 8.40 -16.15 1.26
N ALA A 42 8.46 -17.45 1.48
CA ALA A 42 8.55 -18.44 0.41
C ALA A 42 7.28 -19.28 0.32
N GLY A 43 6.78 -19.46 -0.90
CA GLY A 43 5.52 -20.15 -1.12
C GLY A 43 5.17 -20.27 -2.60
N TYR A 44 3.91 -20.59 -2.87
CA TYR A 44 3.36 -20.67 -4.21
C TYR A 44 2.35 -19.55 -4.44
N VAL A 45 2.52 -18.77 -5.51
CA VAL A 45 1.55 -17.75 -5.90
C VAL A 45 0.36 -18.45 -6.56
N GLN A 46 -0.81 -18.35 -5.94
CA GLN A 46 -2.03 -19.00 -6.43
C GLN A 46 -2.87 -18.06 -7.29
N LYS A 47 -2.90 -16.77 -6.94
CA LYS A 47 -3.73 -15.77 -7.61
C LYS A 47 -2.94 -14.48 -7.75
N PHE A 48 -2.95 -13.89 -8.94
CA PHE A 48 -2.33 -12.62 -9.21
C PHE A 48 -3.19 -11.86 -10.21
N SER A 49 -3.61 -10.64 -9.88
CA SER A 49 -4.54 -9.87 -10.71
C SER A 49 -4.29 -8.37 -10.59
N ARG A 50 -4.41 -7.67 -11.72
CA ARG A 50 -4.31 -6.21 -11.76
C ARG A 50 -5.66 -5.60 -11.40
N LYS A 51 -5.76 -4.99 -10.22
CA LYS A 51 -6.99 -4.40 -9.69
C LYS A 51 -6.83 -2.90 -9.48
N GLY A 52 -7.96 -2.19 -9.46
CA GLY A 52 -8.00 -0.74 -9.25
C GLY A 52 -8.71 -0.01 -10.39
N TRP A 53 -9.36 1.11 -10.04
CA TRP A 53 -10.14 1.91 -10.99
C TRP A 53 -9.34 3.09 -11.56
N LEU A 54 -8.76 3.93 -10.70
CA LEU A 54 -7.85 5.02 -11.10
C LEU A 54 -6.36 4.65 -10.97
N CYS A 55 -5.95 4.09 -9.85
CA CYS A 55 -4.57 3.64 -9.62
C CYS A 55 -4.54 2.11 -9.61
N LYS A 56 -4.20 1.49 -10.75
CA LYS A 56 -4.12 0.04 -10.85
C LYS A 56 -2.86 -0.49 -10.17
N THR A 57 -3.03 -1.42 -9.24
CA THR A 57 -1.97 -2.17 -8.58
C THR A 57 -2.14 -3.66 -8.85
N TRP A 58 -1.05 -4.40 -8.74
CA TRP A 58 -1.11 -5.84 -8.83
C TRP A 58 -1.30 -6.45 -7.45
N GLU A 59 -2.38 -7.18 -7.26
CA GLU A 59 -2.67 -7.87 -6.01
C GLU A 59 -2.45 -9.36 -6.20
N GLY A 60 -1.65 -9.94 -5.30
CA GLY A 60 -1.32 -11.34 -5.28
C GLY A 60 -1.69 -12.03 -3.97
N GLU A 61 -2.01 -13.31 -4.08
CA GLU A 61 -2.19 -14.23 -2.96
C GLU A 61 -1.17 -15.36 -3.12
N MET A 62 -0.37 -15.57 -2.09
CA MET A 62 0.59 -16.66 -1.98
C MET A 62 0.17 -17.60 -0.86
N ALA A 63 0.21 -18.90 -1.12
CA ALA A 63 0.16 -19.91 -0.07
C ALA A 63 1.56 -20.14 0.48
N VAL A 64 1.77 -19.79 1.75
CA VAL A 64 2.98 -20.11 2.50
C VAL A 64 2.84 -21.53 3.02
N ILE A 65 3.85 -22.36 2.78
CA ILE A 65 3.85 -23.75 3.25
C ILE A 65 4.26 -23.75 4.72
N THR A 66 3.27 -23.72 5.60
CA THR A 66 3.45 -23.81 7.04
C THR A 66 3.32 -25.27 7.46
N THR A 67 4.32 -26.10 7.16
CA THR A 67 4.41 -27.51 7.63
C THR A 67 3.31 -28.45 7.08
N ALA A 68 3.65 -29.72 6.82
CA ALA A 68 2.89 -30.64 5.96
C ALA A 68 1.46 -31.04 6.40
N ALA A 69 0.96 -30.57 7.54
CA ALA A 69 -0.34 -30.97 8.10
C ALA A 69 -1.29 -29.80 8.45
N THR A 70 -0.92 -28.57 8.13
CA THR A 70 -1.70 -27.38 8.53
C THR A 70 -2.17 -26.57 7.34
N MET A 71 -3.33 -25.91 7.51
CA MET A 71 -3.94 -25.04 6.52
C MET A 71 -2.91 -24.02 6.00
N GLN A 72 -2.72 -23.98 4.68
CA GLN A 72 -1.78 -23.05 4.03
C GLN A 72 -2.15 -21.62 4.41
N GLU A 73 -1.22 -20.91 5.06
CA GLU A 73 -1.41 -19.50 5.38
C GLU A 73 -1.40 -18.69 4.07
N LYS A 74 -2.48 -17.98 3.82
CA LYS A 74 -2.63 -17.09 2.65
C LYS A 74 -1.95 -15.76 2.96
N PHE A 75 -0.88 -15.46 2.25
CA PHE A 75 -0.20 -14.18 2.30
C PHE A 75 -0.66 -13.31 1.13
N TYR A 76 -1.29 -12.19 1.45
CA TYR A 76 -1.70 -11.18 0.48
C TYR A 76 -0.59 -10.14 0.31
N PHE A 77 -0.23 -9.85 -0.94
CA PHE A 77 0.80 -8.86 -1.25
C PHE A 77 0.36 -7.97 -2.40
N THR A 78 0.93 -6.76 -2.44
CA THR A 78 0.66 -5.77 -3.50
C THR A 78 1.96 -5.39 -4.18
N VAL A 79 1.98 -5.40 -5.51
CA VAL A 79 3.11 -5.01 -6.33
C VAL A 79 2.74 -3.77 -7.13
N LYS A 80 3.51 -2.70 -6.96
CA LYS A 80 3.33 -1.43 -7.68
C LYS A 80 4.10 -1.37 -9.00
N ASN A 81 5.16 -2.18 -9.16
CA ASN A 81 6.04 -2.15 -10.33
C ASN A 81 5.65 -3.24 -11.35
N ASP A 82 5.31 -2.81 -12.57
CA ASP A 82 4.88 -3.69 -13.67
C ASP A 82 5.96 -4.70 -14.09
N ALA A 83 7.26 -4.36 -14.01
CA ALA A 83 8.34 -5.29 -14.34
C ALA A 83 8.48 -6.43 -13.31
N VAL A 84 8.24 -6.14 -12.03
CA VAL A 84 8.21 -7.15 -10.97
C VAL A 84 6.97 -8.02 -11.12
N ALA A 85 5.83 -7.41 -11.46
CA ALA A 85 4.59 -8.13 -11.73
C ALA A 85 4.73 -9.12 -12.90
N ALA A 86 5.40 -8.72 -13.99
CA ALA A 86 5.69 -9.62 -15.12
C ALA A 86 6.50 -10.85 -14.68
N ARG A 87 7.56 -10.67 -13.89
CA ARG A 87 8.37 -11.77 -13.37
C ARG A 87 7.57 -12.72 -12.47
N ILE A 88 6.68 -12.19 -11.65
CA ILE A 88 5.78 -13.00 -10.81
C ILE A 88 4.79 -13.77 -11.68
N ASN A 89 4.27 -13.14 -12.73
CA ASN A 89 3.36 -13.79 -13.68
C ASN A 89 4.03 -14.97 -14.40
N ASP A 90 5.28 -14.82 -14.83
CA ASP A 90 6.07 -15.88 -15.47
C ASP A 90 6.44 -17.04 -14.52
N THR A 91 6.39 -16.78 -13.22
CA THR A 91 6.70 -17.76 -12.17
C THR A 91 5.46 -18.29 -11.44
N LEU A 92 4.26 -17.98 -11.94
CA LEU A 92 3.01 -18.55 -11.42
C LEU A 92 3.05 -20.09 -11.44
N GLY A 93 2.58 -20.69 -10.36
CA GLY A 93 2.63 -22.14 -10.16
C GLY A 93 3.99 -22.70 -9.76
N LYS A 94 5.07 -21.89 -9.75
CA LYS A 94 6.39 -22.29 -9.24
C LYS A 94 6.57 -21.83 -7.80
N ARG A 95 7.48 -22.49 -7.07
CA ARG A 95 7.90 -22.06 -5.73
C ARG A 95 8.74 -20.80 -5.87
N VAL A 96 8.30 -19.71 -5.24
CA VAL A 96 9.00 -18.42 -5.26
C VAL A 96 9.23 -17.91 -3.85
N ALA A 97 10.31 -17.16 -3.65
CA ALA A 97 10.57 -16.41 -2.44
C ALA A 97 10.39 -14.91 -2.75
N LEU A 98 9.52 -14.24 -2.00
CA LEU A 98 9.26 -12.82 -2.11
C LEU A 98 9.86 -12.09 -0.91
N THR A 99 10.73 -11.13 -1.20
CA THR A 99 11.14 -10.12 -0.23
C THR A 99 10.11 -9.00 -0.21
N TYR A 100 9.56 -8.70 0.96
CA TYR A 100 8.53 -7.68 1.12
C TYR A 100 8.98 -6.58 2.09
N LYS A 101 8.43 -5.38 1.86
CA LYS A 101 8.51 -4.23 2.76
C LYS A 101 7.10 -3.84 3.14
N GLN A 102 6.85 -3.75 4.43
CA GLN A 102 5.61 -3.27 5.02
C GLN A 102 5.85 -1.84 5.50
N HIS A 103 5.04 -0.95 4.98
CA HIS A 103 5.01 0.47 5.33
C HIS A 103 3.85 0.71 6.31
#